data_AF-A0A8J9ZHB3-F1
#
_entry.id   AF-A0A8J9ZHB3-F1
#
_cell.length_a   1.000
_cell.length_b   1.000
_cell.length_c   1.000
_cell.angle_alpha   90.00
_cell.angle_beta   90.00
_cell.angle_gamma   90.00
#
_symmetry.space_group_name_H-M   'P 1'
#
loop_
_entity.id
_entity.type
_entity.pdbx_description
1 polymer ?
#
loop_
_entity_poly.entity_id
_entity_poly.type
_entity_poly.pdbx_seq_one_letter_code
_entity_poly.pdbx_strand_id
1 'polypeptide(L)'
;MEVVKRGAQQELTDHLNSTDPTGNIQFTYEEEEKGTLPFLDTLLVRKGDGSVKLLVYRKSTHTDQYLNFQSHHPLHQKLGVIRTLMDRCNAVVTEDQDKELETQHIKRALMRCGYPEWTFQKVEQQRRRKKTEKTKNSKQQEEKARGTQNVTNSSVCFSRSCGAAKCCKLKTHGMQIQQPSHV
;
A
#
# COMPACT_ATOMS: atom_id res chain seq x y z
N MET A 1 -4.98 -16.64 -4.45
CA MET A 1 -5.34 -16.93 -3.06
C MET A 1 -5.69 -18.40 -2.99
N GLU A 2 -5.02 -19.15 -2.13
CA GLU A 2 -5.33 -20.55 -1.91
C GLU A 2 -6.52 -20.64 -0.95
N VAL A 3 -7.50 -21.50 -1.25
CA VAL A 3 -8.73 -21.62 -0.48
C VAL A 3 -8.65 -22.88 0.37
N VAL A 4 -8.49 -22.70 1.68
CA VAL A 4 -8.51 -23.80 2.64
C VAL A 4 -9.95 -24.18 2.95
N LYS A 5 -10.27 -25.48 2.91
CA LYS A 5 -11.61 -25.97 3.27
C LYS A 5 -11.88 -25.70 4.75
N ARG A 6 -13.12 -25.29 5.07
CA ARG A 6 -13.55 -25.15 6.47
C ARG A 6 -13.43 -26.50 7.18
N GLY A 7 -12.80 -26.50 8.35
CA GLY A 7 -12.45 -27.67 9.16
C GLY A 7 -10.99 -28.15 8.99
N ALA A 8 -10.30 -27.77 7.92
CA ALA A 8 -8.92 -28.22 7.65
C ALA A 8 -7.84 -27.25 8.19
N GLN A 9 -8.23 -26.12 8.77
CA GLN A 9 -7.29 -25.07 9.21
C GLN A 9 -6.38 -25.56 10.34
N GLN A 10 -6.93 -26.34 11.27
CA GLN A 10 -6.15 -26.89 12.39
C GLN A 10 -5.07 -27.85 11.88
N GLU A 11 -5.43 -28.80 11.01
CA GLU A 11 -4.49 -29.78 10.43
C GLU A 11 -3.36 -29.08 9.66
N LEU A 12 -3.70 -28.06 8.86
CA LEU A 12 -2.70 -27.25 8.15
C LEU A 12 -1.78 -26.51 9.13
N THR A 13 -2.34 -25.90 10.17
CA THR A 13 -1.58 -25.12 11.15
C THR A 13 -0.65 -26.02 11.97
N ASP A 14 -1.11 -27.19 12.37
CA ASP A 14 -0.31 -28.19 13.09
C ASP A 14 0.83 -28.70 12.20
N HIS A 15 0.56 -28.95 10.91
CA HIS A 15 1.58 -29.32 9.95
C HIS A 15 2.65 -28.22 9.77
N LEU A 16 2.24 -26.95 9.62
CA LEU A 16 3.17 -25.83 9.51
C LEU A 16 4.04 -25.69 10.78
N ASN A 17 3.43 -25.83 11.95
CA ASN A 17 4.13 -25.79 13.23
C ASN A 17 5.09 -26.97 13.42
N SER A 18 4.80 -28.14 12.85
CA SER A 18 5.70 -29.30 12.90
C SER A 18 6.99 -29.14 12.07
N THR A 19 7.02 -28.16 11.14
CA THR A 19 8.15 -27.96 10.23
C THR A 19 9.36 -27.31 10.92
N ASP A 20 9.14 -26.55 12.01
CA ASP A 20 10.22 -25.97 12.82
C ASP A 20 10.46 -26.82 14.09
N PRO A 21 11.49 -27.69 14.09
CA PRO A 21 11.78 -28.53 15.25
C PRO A 21 12.31 -27.72 16.45
N THR A 22 12.70 -26.45 16.24
CA THR A 22 13.20 -25.59 17.32
C THR A 22 12.07 -24.92 18.10
N GLY A 23 10.85 -24.92 17.56
CA GLY A 23 9.67 -24.30 18.19
C GLY A 23 9.79 -22.78 18.33
N ASN A 24 10.68 -22.14 17.58
CA ASN A 24 10.90 -20.69 17.65
C ASN A 24 9.84 -19.93 16.86
N ILE A 25 9.23 -20.57 15.86
CA ILE A 25 8.17 -19.99 15.03
C ILE A 25 6.89 -20.78 15.25
N GLN A 26 5.83 -20.08 15.66
CA GLN A 26 4.48 -20.64 15.78
C GLN A 26 3.52 -19.90 14.83
N PHE A 27 2.93 -20.65 13.92
CA PHE A 27 1.86 -20.23 13.04
C PHE A 27 0.52 -20.29 13.78
N THR A 28 -0.26 -19.24 13.57
CA THR A 28 -1.65 -19.13 14.01
C THR A 28 -2.51 -18.77 12.80
N TYR A 29 -3.80 -19.07 12.88
CA TYR A 29 -4.77 -18.68 11.85
C TYR A 29 -5.93 -17.91 12.48
N GLU A 30 -6.59 -17.11 11.67
CA GLU A 30 -7.82 -16.40 12.05
C GLU A 30 -8.99 -16.98 11.27
N GLU A 31 -10.14 -17.15 11.93
CA GLU A 31 -11.34 -17.67 11.29
C GLU A 31 -12.22 -16.55 10.73
N GLU A 32 -12.80 -16.81 9.56
CA GLU A 32 -13.80 -15.92 8.97
C GLU A 32 -15.11 -16.01 9.78
N GLU A 33 -15.51 -14.89 10.38
CA GLU A 33 -16.76 -14.76 11.11
C GLU A 33 -17.78 -13.97 10.29
N LYS A 34 -18.98 -14.55 10.12
CA LYS A 34 -20.11 -13.90 9.42
C LYS A 34 -19.78 -13.38 8.01
N GLY A 35 -18.88 -14.07 7.29
CA GLY A 35 -18.48 -13.64 5.95
C GLY A 35 -17.44 -12.51 5.95
N THR A 36 -16.83 -12.23 7.10
CA THR A 36 -15.87 -11.14 7.27
C THR A 36 -14.59 -11.63 7.92
N LEU A 37 -13.46 -11.08 7.48
CA LEU A 37 -12.14 -11.38 8.02
C LEU A 37 -11.33 -10.09 8.13
N PRO A 38 -10.96 -9.63 9.34
CA PRO A 38 -10.04 -8.52 9.49
C PRO A 38 -8.63 -8.92 9.01
N PHE A 39 -7.96 -8.05 8.29
CA PHE A 39 -6.57 -8.22 7.91
C PHE A 39 -5.86 -6.86 7.87
N LEU A 40 -4.91 -6.65 8.79
CA LEU A 40 -4.24 -5.37 8.99
C LEU A 40 -5.26 -4.23 9.15
N ASP A 41 -5.14 -3.18 8.33
CA ASP A 41 -6.05 -2.02 8.31
C ASP A 41 -7.31 -2.23 7.44
N THR A 42 -7.52 -3.44 6.94
CA THR A 42 -8.60 -3.77 5.99
C THR A 42 -9.54 -4.82 6.55
N LEU A 43 -10.82 -4.74 6.19
CA LEU A 43 -11.83 -5.74 6.50
C LEU A 43 -12.26 -6.36 5.19
N LEU A 44 -11.95 -7.65 5.03
CA LEU A 44 -12.39 -8.43 3.88
C LEU A 44 -13.84 -8.85 4.15
N VAL A 45 -14.72 -8.60 3.18
CA VAL A 45 -16.12 -9.02 3.23
C VAL A 45 -16.40 -9.87 2.01
N ARG A 46 -16.72 -11.14 2.23
CA ARG A 46 -17.11 -12.07 1.19
C ARG A 46 -18.56 -11.84 0.80
N LYS A 47 -18.80 -11.64 -0.49
CA LYS A 47 -20.14 -11.50 -1.06
C LYS A 47 -20.72 -12.86 -1.45
N GLY A 48 -22.04 -12.89 -1.63
CA GLY A 48 -22.77 -14.10 -2.03
C GLY A 48 -22.37 -14.64 -3.42
N ASP A 49 -21.83 -13.80 -4.30
CA ASP A 49 -21.31 -14.17 -5.62
C ASP A 49 -19.87 -14.72 -5.57
N GLY A 50 -19.26 -14.79 -4.38
CA GLY A 50 -17.88 -15.23 -4.19
C GLY A 50 -16.82 -14.14 -4.38
N SER A 51 -17.21 -12.92 -4.78
CA SER A 51 -16.29 -11.79 -4.82
C SER A 51 -15.99 -11.27 -3.40
N VAL A 52 -14.87 -10.56 -3.25
CA VAL A 52 -14.47 -9.93 -1.99
C VAL A 52 -14.53 -8.41 -2.16
N LYS A 53 -15.20 -7.74 -1.21
CA LYS A 53 -15.05 -6.29 -1.04
C LYS A 53 -14.18 -5.97 0.16
N LEU A 54 -13.47 -4.85 0.08
CA LEU A 54 -12.60 -4.37 1.14
C LEU A 54 -13.20 -3.12 1.77
N LEU A 55 -13.19 -3.09 3.10
CA LEU A 55 -13.54 -1.93 3.92
C LEU A 55 -12.35 -1.54 4.79
N VAL A 56 -12.40 -0.38 5.41
CA VAL A 56 -11.41 0.02 6.43
C VAL A 56 -11.77 -0.67 7.74
N TYR A 57 -10.85 -1.48 8.28
CA TYR A 57 -11.05 -2.12 9.58
C TYR A 57 -10.73 -1.16 10.72
N ARG A 58 -11.57 -1.19 11.76
CA ARG A 58 -11.37 -0.45 13.01
C ARG A 58 -11.51 -1.42 14.17
N LYS A 59 -10.49 -1.50 15.02
CA LYS A 59 -10.57 -2.27 16.26
C LYS A 59 -11.66 -1.70 17.17
N SER A 60 -12.21 -2.53 18.06
CA SER A 60 -13.20 -2.11 19.06
C SER A 60 -12.72 -0.97 19.96
N THR A 61 -11.40 -0.83 20.13
CA THR A 61 -10.75 0.24 20.89
C THR A 61 -10.50 1.52 20.10
N HIS A 62 -10.87 1.57 18.81
CA HIS A 62 -10.68 2.77 17.98
C HIS A 62 -11.67 3.87 18.38
N THR A 63 -11.16 5.01 18.86
CA THR A 63 -11.98 6.12 19.39
C THR A 63 -12.24 7.24 18.39
N ASP A 64 -11.75 7.11 17.15
CA ASP A 64 -11.72 8.19 16.15
C ASP A 64 -11.02 9.48 16.65
N GLN A 65 -10.12 9.35 17.63
CA GLN A 65 -9.34 10.47 18.16
C GLN A 65 -8.12 10.72 17.28
N TYR A 66 -8.21 11.74 16.44
CA TYR A 66 -7.11 12.23 15.63
C TYR A 66 -6.43 13.46 16.24
N LEU A 67 -5.43 14.01 15.56
CA LEU A 67 -4.74 15.22 15.96
C LEU A 67 -5.74 16.37 16.15
N ASN A 68 -5.86 16.91 17.36
CA ASN A 68 -6.78 18.02 17.62
C ASN A 68 -6.39 19.26 16.79
N PHE A 69 -7.36 19.89 16.11
CA PHE A 69 -7.09 21.06 15.27
C PHE A 69 -6.57 22.27 16.07
N GLN A 70 -6.88 22.40 17.35
CA GLN A 70 -6.42 23.50 18.20
C GLN A 70 -5.00 23.30 18.76
N SER A 71 -4.44 22.11 18.60
CA SER A 71 -3.07 21.81 19.05
C SER A 71 -2.03 22.69 18.35
N HIS A 72 -0.86 22.90 18.97
CA HIS A 72 0.23 23.71 18.42
C HIS A 72 1.03 22.97 17.32
N HIS A 73 0.33 22.48 16.30
CA HIS A 73 0.93 21.86 15.13
C HIS A 73 0.80 22.75 13.89
N PRO A 74 1.81 22.76 13.00
CA PRO A 74 1.72 23.44 11.71
C PRO A 74 0.51 22.99 10.90
N LEU A 75 -0.09 23.94 10.16
CA LEU A 75 -1.29 23.67 9.36
C LEU A 75 -1.08 22.52 8.36
N HIS A 76 0.11 22.39 7.76
CA HIS A 76 0.36 21.35 6.78
C HIS A 76 0.27 19.93 7.37
N GLN A 77 0.63 19.75 8.65
CA GLN A 77 0.51 18.46 9.35
C GLN A 77 -0.96 18.14 9.62
N LYS A 78 -1.72 19.13 10.11
CA LYS A 78 -3.16 19.00 10.34
C LYS A 78 -3.90 18.62 9.05
N LEU A 79 -3.62 19.32 7.95
CA LEU A 79 -4.16 18.95 6.63
C LEU A 79 -3.65 17.60 6.14
N GLY A 80 -2.44 17.21 6.54
CA GLY A 80 -1.86 15.90 6.27
C GLY A 80 -2.73 14.76 6.81
N VAL A 81 -3.29 14.91 8.02
CA VAL A 81 -4.22 13.92 8.61
C VAL A 81 -5.44 13.69 7.72
N ILE A 82 -6.04 14.76 7.19
CA ILE A 82 -7.18 14.64 6.28
C ILE A 82 -6.77 13.88 5.02
N ARG A 83 -5.60 14.22 4.45
CA ARG A 83 -5.09 13.57 3.23
C ARG A 83 -4.86 12.08 3.46
N THR A 84 -4.19 11.69 4.54
CA THR A 84 -3.87 10.29 4.79
C THR A 84 -5.13 9.45 4.98
N LEU A 85 -6.13 9.95 5.71
CA LEU A 85 -7.40 9.25 5.89
C LEU A 85 -8.18 9.12 4.58
N MET A 86 -8.25 10.20 3.79
CA MET A 86 -8.92 10.18 2.49
C MET A 86 -8.18 9.28 1.48
N ASP A 87 -6.86 9.33 1.45
CA ASP A 87 -6.06 8.49 0.55
C ASP A 87 -6.20 7.01 0.94
N ARG A 88 -6.22 6.68 2.24
CA ARG A 88 -6.54 5.34 2.73
C ARG A 88 -7.93 4.88 2.29
N CYS A 89 -8.95 5.70 2.47
CA CYS A 89 -10.31 5.40 2.02
C CYS A 89 -10.34 5.07 0.52
N ASN A 90 -9.67 5.87 -0.31
CA ASN A 90 -9.65 5.68 -1.76
C ASN A 90 -8.83 4.46 -2.22
N ALA A 91 -7.79 4.09 -1.47
CA ALA A 91 -6.91 2.98 -1.81
C ALA A 91 -7.45 1.63 -1.32
N VAL A 92 -8.07 1.60 -0.14
CA VAL A 92 -8.54 0.37 0.51
C VAL A 92 -9.95 0.00 0.07
N VAL A 93 -10.87 0.96 0.09
CA VAL A 93 -12.29 0.65 -0.11
C VAL A 93 -12.58 0.40 -1.59
N THR A 94 -13.18 -0.73 -1.91
CA THR A 94 -13.40 -1.15 -3.30
C THR A 94 -14.66 -0.53 -3.90
N GLU A 95 -15.77 -0.52 -3.16
CA GLU A 95 -17.08 -0.08 -3.66
C GLU A 95 -17.31 1.43 -3.45
N ASP A 96 -17.95 2.08 -4.41
CA ASP A 96 -18.16 3.53 -4.35
C ASP A 96 -19.19 3.94 -3.28
N GLN A 97 -20.20 3.09 -3.01
CA GLN A 97 -21.14 3.31 -1.92
C GLN A 97 -20.43 3.28 -0.56
N ASP A 98 -19.56 2.29 -0.35
CA ASP A 98 -18.79 2.15 0.88
C ASP A 98 -17.76 3.28 1.03
N LYS A 99 -17.18 3.78 -0.07
CA LYS A 99 -16.29 4.95 -0.05
C LYS A 99 -17.01 6.20 0.44
N GLU A 100 -18.26 6.39 0.03
CA GLU A 100 -19.05 7.54 0.48
C GLU A 100 -19.33 7.44 1.99
N LEU A 101 -19.73 6.25 2.48
CA LEU A 101 -19.94 6.00 3.90
C LEU A 101 -18.66 6.24 4.73
N GLU A 102 -17.53 5.72 4.25
CA GLU A 102 -16.22 5.90 4.89
C GLU A 102 -15.77 7.37 4.86
N THR A 103 -16.01 8.08 3.76
CA THR A 103 -15.74 9.51 3.64
C THR A 103 -16.55 10.32 4.64
N GLN A 104 -17.84 10.00 4.80
CA GLN A 104 -18.71 10.63 5.78
C GLN A 104 -18.27 10.30 7.22
N HIS A 105 -17.82 9.08 7.49
CA HIS A 105 -17.23 8.71 8.77
C HIS A 105 -15.99 9.57 9.08
N ILE A 106 -15.05 9.67 8.15
CA ILE A 106 -13.82 10.46 8.29
C ILE A 106 -14.16 11.94 8.58
N LYS A 107 -15.10 12.53 7.83
CA LYS A 107 -15.54 13.92 8.06
C LYS A 107 -16.10 14.09 9.47
N ARG A 108 -17.01 13.21 9.90
CA ARG A 108 -17.61 13.26 11.25
C ARG A 108 -16.56 13.15 12.36
N ALA A 109 -15.63 12.22 12.22
CA ALA A 109 -14.53 12.04 13.16
C ALA A 109 -13.62 13.27 13.26
N LEU A 110 -13.23 13.86 12.12
CA LEU A 110 -12.39 15.05 12.09
C LEU A 110 -13.12 16.30 12.59
N MET A 111 -14.41 16.45 12.31
CA MET A 111 -15.22 17.53 12.89
C MET A 111 -15.24 17.44 14.43
N ARG A 112 -15.35 16.23 14.99
CA ARG A 112 -15.23 16.02 16.45
C ARG A 112 -13.84 16.41 16.99
N CYS A 113 -12.80 16.28 16.18
CA CYS A 113 -11.44 16.72 16.49
C CYS A 113 -11.20 18.23 16.26
N GLY A 114 -12.25 19.00 15.97
CA GLY A 114 -12.19 20.46 15.81
C GLY A 114 -11.78 20.95 14.43
N TYR A 115 -11.77 20.08 13.41
CA TYR A 115 -11.42 20.50 12.04
C TYR A 115 -12.56 21.30 11.39
N PRO A 116 -12.30 22.54 10.92
CA PRO A 116 -13.31 23.36 10.26
C PRO A 116 -13.54 22.92 8.79
N GLU A 117 -14.74 23.16 8.27
CA GLU A 117 -15.19 22.64 6.97
C GLU A 117 -14.30 23.04 5.78
N TRP A 118 -13.75 24.27 5.81
CA TRP A 118 -12.87 24.76 4.75
C TRP A 118 -11.61 23.90 4.58
N THR A 119 -11.19 23.16 5.61
CA THR A 119 -9.99 22.31 5.54
C THR A 119 -10.19 21.15 4.58
N PHE A 120 -11.39 20.56 4.53
CA PHE A 120 -11.73 19.50 3.59
C PHE A 120 -11.73 20.03 2.16
N GLN A 121 -12.34 21.19 1.93
CA GLN A 121 -12.38 21.84 0.61
C GLN A 121 -10.97 22.17 0.11
N LYS A 122 -10.11 22.69 0.99
CA LYS A 122 -8.72 23.00 0.66
C LYS A 122 -7.93 21.75 0.28
N VAL A 123 -8.12 20.65 1.01
CA VAL A 123 -7.46 19.37 0.70
C VAL A 123 -7.95 18.83 -0.64
N GLU A 124 -9.25 18.87 -0.91
CA GLU A 124 -9.82 18.41 -2.18
C GLU A 124 -9.29 19.24 -3.36
N GLN A 125 -9.23 20.56 -3.23
CA GLN A 125 -8.64 21.43 -4.25
C GLN A 125 -7.16 21.11 -4.49
N GLN A 126 -6.38 20.87 -3.43
CA GLN A 126 -4.97 20.47 -3.54
C GLN A 126 -4.81 19.13 -4.28
N ARG A 127 -5.69 18.16 -4.00
CA ARG A 127 -5.68 16.84 -4.68
C ARG A 127 -6.00 16.98 -6.16
N ARG A 128 -7.02 17.78 -6.51
CA ARG A 128 -7.39 18.06 -7.91
C ARG A 128 -6.23 18.69 -8.68
N ARG A 129 -5.56 19.70 -8.10
CA ARG A 129 -4.39 20.35 -8.72
C ARG A 129 -3.26 19.37 -8.99
N LYS A 130 -2.91 18.53 -8.01
CA LYS A 130 -1.84 17.52 -8.13
C LYS A 130 -2.17 16.46 -9.19
N LYS A 131 -3.45 16.09 -9.35
CA LYS A 131 -3.90 15.18 -10.41
C LYS A 131 -3.70 15.81 -11.80
N THR A 132 -4.11 17.07 -11.98
CA THR A 132 -3.91 17.81 -13.24
C THR A 132 -2.43 17.95 -13.61
N GLU A 133 -1.57 18.28 -12.64
CA GLU A 133 -0.12 18.40 -12.85
C GLU A 133 0.51 17.07 -13.26
N LYS A 134 0.14 15.96 -12.61
CA LYS A 134 0.61 14.62 -12.98
C LYS A 134 0.24 14.26 -14.42
N THR A 135 -1.00 14.53 -14.84
CA THR A 135 -1.47 14.25 -16.21
C THR A 135 -0.73 15.09 -17.26
N LYS A 136 -0.39 16.34 -16.95
CA LYS A 136 0.39 17.20 -17.88
C LYS A 136 1.83 16.71 -18.01
N ASN A 137 2.47 16.33 -16.91
CA ASN A 137 3.86 15.84 -16.93
C ASN A 137 4.00 14.49 -17.64
N SER A 138 3.03 13.59 -17.51
CA SER A 138 3.04 12.29 -18.21
C SER A 138 2.88 12.45 -19.72
N LYS A 139 2.01 13.35 -20.18
CA LYS A 139 1.88 13.69 -21.62
C LYS A 139 3.14 14.30 -22.21
N GLN A 140 3.78 15.23 -21.49
CA GLN A 140 5.05 15.85 -21.94
C GLN A 140 6.23 14.86 -21.98
N GLN A 141 6.25 13.85 -21.10
CA GLN A 141 7.25 12.79 -21.13
C GLN A 141 7.04 11.83 -22.32
N GLU A 142 5.78 11.48 -22.64
CA GLU A 142 5.44 10.68 -23.82
C GLU A 142 5.77 11.41 -25.14
N GLU A 143 5.52 12.72 -25.22
CA GLU A 143 5.88 13.54 -26.39
C GLU A 143 7.40 13.69 -26.56
N LYS A 144 8.16 13.89 -25.47
CA LYS A 144 9.63 13.91 -25.52
C LYS A 144 10.24 12.55 -25.90
N ALA A 145 9.63 11.44 -25.47
CA ALA A 145 10.06 10.10 -25.87
C ALA A 145 9.84 9.84 -27.37
N ARG A 146 8.77 10.40 -27.97
CA ARG A 146 8.52 10.32 -29.42
C ARG A 146 9.39 11.28 -30.24
N GLY A 147 9.76 12.43 -29.69
CA GLY A 147 10.61 13.42 -30.36
C GLY A 147 12.10 13.07 -30.49
N THR A 148 12.57 11.97 -29.87
CA THR A 148 13.98 11.53 -29.96
C THR A 148 14.23 10.58 -31.15
N GLN A 149 13.21 10.28 -31.97
CA GLN A 149 13.34 9.48 -33.20
C GLN A 149 13.28 10.36 -34.45
N ASN A 150 14.12 11.39 -34.59
CA ASN A 150 14.25 12.14 -35.85
C ASN A 150 15.54 12.97 -35.88
N VAL A 151 16.71 12.34 -35.70
CA VAL A 151 17.96 12.89 -36.23
C VAL A 151 18.80 11.75 -36.78
N THR A 152 19.29 11.96 -38.01
CA THR A 152 20.13 11.11 -38.88
C THR A 152 19.41 10.08 -39.77
N ASN A 153 18.85 10.56 -40.89
CA ASN A 153 18.84 9.80 -42.14
C ASN A 153 20.08 10.19 -42.95
N SER A 154 21.12 9.36 -42.88
CA SER A 154 21.96 9.05 -44.04
C SER A 154 22.71 7.76 -43.75
N SER A 155 22.30 6.69 -44.44
CA SER A 155 23.03 5.48 -44.78
C SER A 155 24.39 5.27 -44.10
N VAL A 156 24.53 4.20 -43.32
CA VAL A 156 25.33 3.00 -43.66
C VAL A 156 24.98 1.89 -42.65
N CYS A 157 24.64 0.71 -43.16
CA CYS A 157 24.53 -0.52 -42.37
C CYS A 157 25.87 -0.89 -41.74
N PHE A 158 25.90 -1.16 -40.43
CA PHE A 158 26.81 -2.19 -39.91
C PHE A 158 26.17 -2.96 -38.75
N SER A 159 26.48 -4.23 -38.74
CA SER A 159 25.82 -5.35 -38.08
C SER A 159 25.82 -5.35 -36.55
N ARG A 160 24.82 -6.06 -36.01
CA ARG A 160 24.70 -6.62 -34.66
C ARG A 160 26.05 -6.97 -34.01
N SER A 161 26.19 -6.69 -32.70
CA SER A 161 26.34 -7.75 -31.68
C SER A 161 26.29 -7.19 -30.25
N CYS A 162 25.48 -7.85 -29.44
CA CYS A 162 25.44 -8.01 -27.98
C CYS A 162 26.42 -7.24 -27.06
N GLY A 163 25.83 -6.73 -25.96
CA GLY A 163 26.32 -7.00 -24.60
C GLY A 163 26.90 -5.81 -23.84
N ALA A 164 26.21 -5.37 -22.78
CA ALA A 164 26.81 -5.08 -21.47
C ALA A 164 25.72 -4.66 -20.47
N ALA A 165 25.39 -5.59 -19.57
CA ALA A 165 24.83 -5.27 -18.27
C ALA A 165 25.80 -4.34 -17.50
N LYS A 166 25.30 -3.25 -16.92
CA LYS A 166 26.03 -2.52 -15.87
C LYS A 166 25.43 -2.85 -14.52
N CYS A 167 26.07 -3.83 -13.91
CA CYS A 167 25.99 -4.26 -12.53
C CYS A 167 26.30 -3.09 -11.58
N CYS A 168 25.40 -2.82 -10.63
CA CYS A 168 25.68 -2.00 -9.45
C CYS A 168 26.57 -2.80 -8.50
N LYS A 169 27.81 -2.34 -8.27
CA LYS A 169 28.70 -2.92 -7.25
C LYS A 169 28.21 -2.51 -5.86
N LEU A 170 27.58 -3.44 -5.14
CA LEU A 170 27.55 -3.43 -3.67
C LEU A 170 28.87 -3.98 -3.14
N LYS A 171 29.54 -3.23 -2.26
CA LYS A 171 30.65 -3.72 -1.43
C LYS A 171 30.05 -4.42 -0.21
N THR A 172 30.21 -5.73 -0.11
CA THR A 172 30.03 -6.51 1.11
C THR A 172 31.41 -6.94 1.60
N HIS A 173 31.81 -6.47 2.78
CA HIS A 173 32.99 -6.97 3.48
C HIS A 173 32.67 -8.37 4.04
N GLY A 174 33.36 -9.39 3.50
CA GLY A 174 33.35 -10.75 4.02
C GLY A 174 34.68 -11.05 4.73
N MET A 175 34.57 -11.38 6.01
CA MET A 175 35.62 -11.79 6.94
C MET A 175 36.15 -13.18 6.55
N GLN A 176 37.46 -13.36 6.50
CA GLN A 176 38.10 -14.64 6.13
C GLN A 176 38.49 -15.39 7.40
N ILE A 177 37.88 -16.56 7.62
CA ILE A 177 38.24 -17.50 8.68
C ILE A 177 39.32 -18.43 8.12
N GLN A 178 40.50 -18.41 8.73
CA GLN A 178 41.58 -19.36 8.49
C GLN A 178 41.34 -20.63 9.32
N GLN A 179 41.37 -21.79 8.68
CA GLN A 179 41.46 -23.10 9.33
C GLN A 179 42.94 -23.46 9.53
N PRO A 180 43.34 -24.04 10.68
CA PRO A 180 44.73 -24.38 10.97
C PRO A 180 45.16 -25.71 10.29
N SER A 181 46.39 -25.70 9.79
CA SER A 181 47.13 -26.88 9.32
C SER A 181 47.63 -27.73 10.48
N HIS A 182 47.39 -29.04 10.42
CA HIS A 182 47.95 -30.04 11.32
C HIS A 182 49.47 -30.14 11.23
N VAL A 183 50.14 -30.06 12.39
CA VAL A 183 51.22 -30.95 12.85
C VAL A 183 51.01 -31.18 14.34
#